data_AF-A0A3D3YY19-F1
#
_entry.id   AF-A0A3D3YY19-F1
#
_cell.length_a   1.000
_cell.length_b   1.000
_cell.length_c   1.000
_cell.angle_alpha   90.00
_cell.angle_beta   90.00
_cell.angle_gamma   90.00
#
_symmetry.space_group_name_H-M   'P 1'
#
loop_
_entity.id
_entity.type
_entity.pdbx_description
1 polymer ?
#
loop_
_entity_poly.entity_id
_entity_poly.type
_entity_poly.pdbx_seq_one_letter_code
_entity_poly.pdbx_strand_id
1 'polypeptide(L)'
;MGLDKELLNRVRQLDEFDLRRLTIFVRGLLVARSGREEDAGAPPPPPVRGAVTYRQERVRCGKKGCATCPHGPYWYAYWREDGRLRSRYIGKTRPPDDRPPWGPSAAPEPTTGG
;
A
#
# COMPACT_ATOMS: atom_id res chain seq x y z
N MET A 1 28.25 6.47 -20.84
CA MET A 1 28.16 5.00 -21.03
C MET A 1 26.69 4.65 -21.28
N GLY A 2 26.38 3.91 -22.34
CA GLY A 2 25.01 3.41 -22.59
C GLY A 2 24.74 2.10 -21.85
N LEU A 3 23.46 1.69 -21.81
CA LEU A 3 23.10 0.35 -21.36
C LEU A 3 23.60 -0.70 -22.35
N ASP A 4 24.08 -1.82 -21.84
CA ASP A 4 24.56 -2.94 -22.64
C ASP A 4 23.45 -3.49 -23.57
N LYS A 5 23.79 -3.73 -24.84
CA LYS A 5 22.82 -4.14 -25.86
C LYS A 5 22.30 -5.56 -25.64
N GLU A 6 23.14 -6.44 -25.09
CA GLU A 6 22.77 -7.82 -24.81
C GLU A 6 21.76 -7.89 -23.66
N LEU A 7 21.97 -7.08 -22.62
CA LEU A 7 21.01 -6.90 -21.52
C LEU A 7 19.65 -6.41 -22.03
N LEU A 8 19.62 -5.41 -22.90
CA LEU A 8 18.36 -4.90 -23.46
C LEU A 8 17.60 -5.97 -24.27
N ASN A 9 18.32 -6.81 -25.02
CA ASN A 9 17.70 -7.92 -25.73
C ASN A 9 17.15 -8.99 -24.77
N ARG A 10 17.85 -9.29 -23.67
CA ARG A 10 17.32 -10.20 -22.64
C ARG A 10 16.06 -9.66 -21.98
N VAL A 11 16.00 -8.37 -21.65
CA VAL A 11 14.79 -7.74 -21.08
C VAL A 11 13.61 -7.80 -22.05
N ARG A 12 13.83 -7.64 -23.36
CA ARG A 12 12.78 -7.74 -24.38
C ARG A 12 12.18 -9.14 -24.54
N GLN A 13 12.92 -10.17 -24.14
CA GLN A 13 12.46 -11.56 -24.21
C GLN A 13 11.68 -11.99 -22.97
N LEU A 14 11.61 -11.14 -21.93
CA LEU A 14 10.82 -11.42 -20.73
C LEU A 14 9.32 -11.34 -21.02
N ASP A 15 8.56 -12.18 -20.32
CA ASP A 15 7.10 -12.13 -20.36
C ASP A 15 6.53 -11.00 -19.48
N GLU A 16 5.20 -10.81 -19.52
CA GLU A 16 4.52 -9.76 -18.76
C GLU A 16 4.78 -9.87 -17.24
N PHE A 17 4.84 -11.09 -16.71
CA PHE A 17 5.04 -11.33 -15.28
C PHE A 17 6.45 -10.94 -14.85
N ASP A 18 7.45 -11.37 -15.62
CA ASP A 18 8.85 -11.06 -15.37
C ASP A 18 9.17 -9.58 -15.60
N LEU A 19 8.53 -8.94 -16.57
CA LEU A 19 8.63 -7.48 -16.76
C LEU A 19 8.04 -6.70 -15.58
N ARG A 20 6.92 -7.16 -15.02
CA ARG A 20 6.35 -6.56 -13.80
C ARG A 20 7.29 -6.74 -12.61
N ARG A 21 7.87 -7.93 -12.46
CA ARG A 21 8.85 -8.22 -11.41
C ARG A 21 10.11 -7.37 -11.55
N LEU A 22 10.63 -7.23 -12.77
CA LEU A 22 11.78 -6.38 -13.09
C LEU A 22 11.49 -4.91 -12.76
N THR A 23 10.28 -4.42 -13.05
CA THR A 23 9.87 -3.05 -12.75
C THR A 23 9.93 -2.75 -11.25
N ILE A 24 9.43 -3.67 -10.42
CA ILE A 24 9.47 -3.54 -8.94
C ILE A 24 10.92 -3.48 -8.47
N PHE A 25 11.76 -4.39 -8.97
CA PHE A 25 13.16 -4.48 -8.60
C PHE A 25 13.96 -3.22 -8.97
N VAL A 26 13.82 -2.73 -10.21
CA VAL A 26 14.52 -1.53 -10.68
C VAL A 26 14.10 -0.29 -9.89
N ARG A 27 12.80 -0.13 -9.60
CA ARG A 27 12.31 0.96 -8.74
C ARG A 27 12.95 0.92 -7.34
N GLY A 28 13.00 -0.26 -6.72
CA GLY A 28 13.64 -0.43 -5.41
C GLY A 28 15.14 -0.09 -5.45
N LEU A 29 15.85 -0.51 -6.50
CA LEU A 29 17.27 -0.17 -6.68
C LEU A 29 17.52 1.32 -6.86
N LEU A 30 16.65 2.03 -7.58
CA LEU A 30 16.77 3.48 -7.77
C LEU A 30 16.57 4.23 -6.46
N VAL A 31 15.57 3.83 -5.65
CA VAL A 31 15.33 4.40 -4.31
C VAL A 31 16.52 4.17 -3.38
N ALA A 32 17.11 2.98 -3.38
CA ALA A 32 18.26 2.67 -2.55
C ALA A 32 19.51 3.49 -2.93
N ARG A 33 19.67 3.83 -4.22
CA ARG A 33 20.82 4.56 -4.74
C ARG A 33 20.67 6.09 -4.68
N SER A 34 19.45 6.62 -4.69
CA SER A 34 19.21 8.06 -4.73
C SER A 34 19.49 8.76 -3.40
N GLY A 35 19.62 8.04 -2.28
CA GLY A 35 20.02 8.59 -0.98
C GLY A 35 19.14 9.75 -0.47
N ARG A 36 17.98 9.96 -1.09
CA ARG A 36 17.00 10.97 -0.74
C ARG A 36 15.68 10.26 -0.52
N GLU A 37 15.10 10.55 0.63
CA GLU A 37 13.73 10.21 0.98
C GLU A 37 12.80 10.68 -0.15
N GLU A 38 12.38 9.77 -1.01
CA GLU A 38 11.17 9.95 -1.82
C GLU A 38 10.00 9.27 -1.09
N ASP A 39 9.69 9.80 0.09
CA ASP A 39 8.35 9.72 0.67
C ASP A 39 7.45 10.63 -0.17
N ALA A 40 6.91 10.10 -1.27
CA ALA A 40 5.67 10.49 -1.96
C ALA A 40 5.74 10.13 -3.45
N GLY A 41 5.24 8.95 -3.84
CA GLY A 41 4.83 8.78 -5.24
C GLY A 41 5.06 7.45 -5.92
N ALA A 42 5.51 6.39 -5.24
CA ALA A 42 5.35 5.05 -5.82
C ALA A 42 3.85 4.80 -6.02
N PRO A 43 3.34 4.61 -7.25
CA PRO A 43 1.97 4.14 -7.40
C PRO A 43 1.88 2.83 -6.61
N PRO A 44 0.86 2.67 -5.75
CA PRO A 44 0.73 1.47 -4.95
C PRO A 44 0.81 0.25 -5.89
N PRO A 45 1.40 -0.87 -5.43
CA PRO A 45 1.36 -2.11 -6.21
C PRO A 45 -0.09 -2.35 -6.66
N PRO A 46 -0.32 -2.91 -7.86
CA PRO A 46 -1.68 -3.21 -8.31
C PRO A 46 -2.38 -3.94 -7.16
N PRO A 47 -3.61 -3.53 -6.79
CA PRO A 47 -4.24 -3.99 -5.57
C PRO A 47 -4.30 -5.52 -5.61
N VAL A 48 -3.45 -6.16 -4.82
CA VAL A 48 -3.61 -7.57 -4.50
C VAL A 48 -4.98 -7.63 -3.83
N ARG A 49 -5.86 -8.53 -4.26
CA ARG A 49 -7.14 -8.72 -3.59
C ARG A 49 -6.83 -9.02 -2.11
N GLY A 50 -7.21 -8.12 -1.21
CA GLY A 50 -6.87 -8.19 0.22
C GLY A 50 -5.67 -7.36 0.70
N ALA A 51 -5.01 -6.56 -0.14
CA ALA A 51 -3.92 -5.68 0.30
C ALA A 51 -4.43 -4.55 1.21
N VAL A 52 -3.78 -4.38 2.37
CA VAL A 52 -4.00 -3.28 3.31
C VAL A 52 -2.87 -2.26 3.18
N THR A 53 -3.22 -0.99 3.04
CA THR A 53 -2.28 0.15 3.03
C THR A 53 -2.37 0.88 4.36
N TYR A 54 -1.24 1.12 5.03
CA TYR A 54 -1.19 1.89 6.27
C TYR A 54 -0.71 3.32 6.01
N ARG A 55 -1.39 4.31 6.59
CA ARG A 55 -1.04 5.74 6.48
C ARG A 55 -1.15 6.44 7.83
N GLN A 56 -0.23 7.37 8.10
CA GLN A 56 -0.34 8.29 9.23
C GLN A 56 -1.18 9.51 8.87
N GLU A 57 -2.12 9.88 9.74
CA GLU A 57 -3.03 11.00 9.54
C GLU A 57 -3.19 11.84 10.79
N ARG A 58 -3.38 13.14 10.59
CA ARG A 58 -3.76 14.08 11.66
C ARG A 58 -5.24 14.38 11.56
N VAL A 59 -5.97 14.26 12.66
CA VAL A 59 -7.45 14.35 12.70
C VAL A 59 -7.94 15.52 13.55
N ARG A 60 -9.01 16.16 13.12
CA ARG A 60 -9.71 17.18 13.92
C ARG A 60 -10.74 16.48 14.81
N CYS A 61 -10.77 16.80 16.11
CA CYS A 61 -11.70 16.15 17.05
C CYS A 61 -13.13 16.73 17.03
N GLY A 62 -13.37 17.86 16.36
CA GLY A 62 -14.68 18.51 16.31
C GLY A 62 -15.12 19.23 17.59
N LYS A 63 -14.30 19.21 18.66
CA LYS A 63 -14.63 19.89 19.92
C LYS A 63 -14.49 21.41 19.75
N LYS A 64 -15.55 22.18 20.06
CA LYS A 64 -15.49 23.65 20.07
C LYS A 64 -14.39 24.11 21.04
N GLY A 65 -13.48 24.96 20.57
CA GLY A 65 -12.38 25.51 21.37
C GLY A 65 -11.16 24.59 21.55
N CYS A 66 -11.03 23.51 20.77
CA CYS A 66 -9.81 22.69 20.83
C CYS A 66 -8.59 23.44 20.26
N ALA A 67 -7.65 23.85 21.12
CA ALA A 67 -6.42 24.54 20.72
C ALA A 67 -5.29 23.61 20.25
N THR A 68 -5.42 22.29 20.47
CA THR A 68 -4.38 21.29 20.19
C THR A 68 -4.65 20.45 18.94
N CYS A 69 -5.68 20.83 18.17
CA CYS A 69 -5.96 20.24 16.86
C CYS A 69 -4.98 20.76 15.78
N PRO A 70 -4.68 19.95 14.75
CA PRO A 70 -5.12 18.57 14.54
C PRO A 70 -4.30 17.55 15.35
N HIS A 71 -4.98 16.55 15.90
CA HIS A 71 -4.38 15.51 16.72
C HIS A 71 -3.69 14.43 15.88
N GLY A 72 -2.72 13.75 16.47
CA GLY A 72 -1.96 12.69 15.81
C GLY A 72 -0.47 13.02 15.71
N PRO A 73 0.27 12.37 14.79
CA PRO A 73 -0.24 11.46 13.77
C PRO A 73 -0.80 10.15 14.36
N TYR A 74 -1.84 9.64 13.73
CA TYR A 74 -2.41 8.33 14.01
C TYR A 74 -2.38 7.45 12.78
N TRP A 75 -2.18 6.15 12.98
CA TRP A 75 -2.26 5.15 11.94
C TRP A 75 -3.69 4.85 11.56
N TYR A 76 -3.91 4.83 10.26
CA TYR A 76 -5.09 4.32 9.58
C TYR A 76 -4.69 3.21 8.63
N ALA A 77 -5.54 2.19 8.54
CA ALA A 77 -5.47 1.14 7.53
C ALA A 77 -6.52 1.41 6.45
N TYR A 78 -6.17 1.13 5.20
CA TYR A 78 -7.01 1.30 4.02
C TYR A 78 -7.01 0.02 3.20
N TRP A 79 -8.18 -0.46 2.80
CA TRP A 79 -8.31 -1.64 1.94
C TRP A 79 -9.53 -1.52 1.03
N ARG A 80 -9.60 -2.37 0.00
CA ARG A 80 -10.80 -2.50 -0.84
C ARG A 80 -11.55 -3.77 -0.50
N GLU A 81 -12.85 -3.64 -0.30
CA GLU A 81 -13.80 -4.71 -0.03
C GLU A 81 -15.02 -4.47 -0.92
N ASP A 82 -15.42 -5.46 -1.72
CA ASP A 82 -16.53 -5.35 -2.69
C ASP A 82 -16.43 -4.11 -3.60
N GLY A 83 -15.22 -3.77 -4.02
CA GLY A 83 -14.93 -2.60 -4.85
C GLY A 83 -15.00 -1.25 -4.11
N ARG A 84 -15.35 -1.23 -2.83
CA ARG A 84 -15.43 -0.02 -2.00
C ARG A 84 -14.16 0.17 -1.17
N LEU A 85 -13.69 1.41 -1.09
CA LEU A 85 -12.59 1.76 -0.18
C LEU A 85 -13.12 1.76 1.26
N ARG A 86 -12.46 1.00 2.12
CA ARG A 86 -12.68 0.95 3.57
C ARG A 86 -11.48 1.53 4.28
N SER A 87 -11.72 2.08 5.47
CA SER A 87 -10.68 2.57 6.35
C SER A 87 -10.92 2.13 7.80
N ARG A 88 -9.84 2.04 8.58
CA ARG A 88 -9.91 1.74 10.01
C ARG A 88 -8.84 2.49 10.78
N TYR A 89 -9.24 3.10 11.88
CA TYR A 89 -8.34 3.70 12.85
C TYR A 89 -7.58 2.62 13.63
N ILE A 90 -6.26 2.74 13.69
CA ILE A 90 -5.37 1.80 14.38
C ILE A 90 -4.86 2.39 15.70
N GLY A 91 -4.52 3.68 15.72
CA GLY A 91 -3.97 4.35 16.91
C GLY A 91 -2.57 4.90 16.69
N LYS A 92 -1.77 4.99 17.76
CA LYS A 92 -0.44 5.64 17.70
C LYS A 92 0.66 4.76 17.11
N THR A 93 0.48 3.44 17.10
CA THR A 93 1.51 2.47 16.70
C THR A 93 1.00 1.64 15.53
N ARG A 94 1.86 1.40 14.53
CA ARG A 94 1.55 0.53 13.39
C ARG A 94 1.57 -0.93 13.86
N PRO A 95 0.69 -1.81 13.36
CA PRO A 95 0.80 -3.24 13.61
C PRO A 95 2.08 -3.78 12.95
N PRO A 96 2.74 -4.79 13.54
CA PRO A 96 4.00 -5.32 13.03
C PRO A 96 3.84 -6.09 11.72
N ASP A 97 2.63 -6.53 11.38
CA ASP A 97 2.32 -7.31 10.19
C ASP A 97 1.29 -6.59 9.30
N ASP A 98 1.37 -6.85 7.99
CA ASP A 98 0.50 -6.23 7.00
C ASP A 98 -0.87 -6.92 6.90
N ARG A 99 -1.08 -8.02 7.62
CA ARG A 99 -2.37 -8.68 7.72
C ARG A 99 -3.30 -7.89 8.65
N PRO A 100 -4.55 -7.64 8.24
CA PRO A 100 -5.52 -7.05 9.14
C PRO A 100 -5.81 -8.03 10.30
N PRO A 101 -5.65 -7.62 11.57
CA PRO A 101 -6.01 -8.44 12.73
C PRO A 101 -7.53 -8.72 12.83
N TRP A 102 -8.34 -8.11 11.95
CA TRP A 102 -9.79 -8.31 11.86
C TRP A 102 -10.23 -9.33 10.81
N GLY A 103 -9.29 -10.03 10.16
CA GLY A 103 -9.57 -11.00 9.10
C GLY A 103 -10.16 -10.36 7.83
N PRO A 104 -10.16 -11.06 6.67
CA PRO A 104 -11.14 -10.71 5.64
C PRO A 104 -12.50 -10.85 6.33
N SER A 105 -13.35 -9.82 6.25
CA SER A 105 -14.76 -9.98 6.59
C SER A 105 -15.20 -11.27 5.91
N ALA A 106 -15.54 -12.31 6.68
CA ALA A 106 -16.12 -13.50 6.10
C ALA A 106 -17.26 -12.99 5.22
N ALA A 107 -17.16 -13.23 3.91
CA ALA A 107 -18.32 -13.05 3.06
C ALA A 107 -19.46 -13.80 3.76
N PRO A 108 -20.67 -13.22 3.89
CA PRO A 108 -21.78 -14.02 4.36
C PRO A 108 -21.81 -15.27 3.47
N GLU A 109 -21.73 -16.45 4.11
CA GLU A 109 -21.78 -17.71 3.40
C GLU A 109 -22.97 -17.67 2.42
N PRO A 110 -22.82 -18.14 1.17
CA PRO A 110 -23.98 -18.27 0.31
C PRO A 110 -24.98 -19.13 1.06
N THR A 111 -26.10 -18.51 1.46
CA THR A 111 -27.24 -19.22 2.01
C THR A 111 -27.66 -20.18 0.91
N THR A 112 -27.25 -21.44 1.05
CA THR A 112 -27.77 -22.52 0.24
C THR A 112 -29.20 -22.71 0.72
N GLY A 113 -30.11 -22.04 0.02
CA GLY A 113 -31.54 -22.25 0.20
C GLY A 113 -31.86 -23.71 -0.09
N GLY A 114 -32.43 -24.37 0.92
CA GLY A 114 -33.16 -25.62 0.83
C GLY A 114 -34.56 -25.39 1.37
#